data_AF-A0A7W0UA23-F1
#
_entry.id   AF-A0A7W0UA23-F1
#
_cell.length_a   1.000
_cell.length_b   1.000
_cell.length_c   1.000
_cell.angle_alpha   90.00
_cell.angle_beta   90.00
_cell.angle_gamma   90.00
#
_symmetry.space_group_name_H-M   'P 1'
#
loop_
_entity.id
_entity.type
_entity.pdbx_description
1 polymer ?
#
loop_
_entity_poly.entity_id
_entity_poly.type
_entity_poly.pdbx_seq_one_letter_code
_entity_poly.pdbx_strand_id
1 'polypeptide(L)'
;MAAGSTEPTEDEVEAALAALSEPERFRVAEQRVARFVPELQHILGQALREGGWFDEAHESQLRKVAGAADEEDRLAALRTLLAEETRLGMLVGVAVGWELGRELERRDDP
;
A
#
# COMPACT_ATOMS: atom_id res chain seq x y z
N MET A 1 16.89 -19.98 22.81
CA MET A 1 15.55 -19.59 23.29
C MET A 1 14.95 -18.77 22.16
N ALA A 2 13.96 -19.32 21.46
CA ALA A 2 13.41 -18.75 20.24
C ALA A 2 12.83 -17.36 20.52
N ALA A 3 13.36 -16.32 19.85
CA ALA A 3 12.65 -15.07 19.69
C ALA A 3 11.58 -15.32 18.63
N GLY A 4 10.46 -15.91 19.05
CA GLY A 4 9.26 -15.90 18.24
C GLY A 4 8.92 -14.45 17.93
N SER A 5 8.61 -14.14 16.67
CA SER A 5 8.10 -12.84 16.26
C SER A 5 6.88 -12.51 17.13
N THR A 6 7.08 -11.74 18.21
CA THR A 6 5.97 -11.25 19.02
C THR A 6 5.21 -10.30 18.14
N GLU A 7 3.96 -10.63 17.85
CA GLU A 7 3.06 -9.73 17.15
C GLU A 7 3.00 -8.42 17.96
N PRO A 8 3.31 -7.27 17.34
CA PRO A 8 3.34 -6.00 18.05
C PRO A 8 1.96 -5.71 18.66
N THR A 9 1.97 -5.23 19.90
CA THR A 9 0.74 -4.83 20.60
C THR A 9 0.14 -3.57 19.97
N GLU A 10 -1.17 -3.33 20.19
CA GLU A 10 -1.85 -2.13 19.68
C GLU A 10 -1.14 -0.83 20.12
N ASP A 11 -0.69 -0.76 21.39
CA ASP A 11 0.04 0.38 21.95
C ASP A 11 1.39 0.61 21.25
N GLU A 12 2.10 -0.47 20.91
CA GLU A 12 3.37 -0.39 20.16
C GLU A 12 3.14 0.09 18.73
N VAL A 13 2.05 -0.36 18.08
CA VAL A 13 1.66 0.11 16.76
C VAL A 13 1.28 1.59 16.81
N GLU A 14 0.49 2.03 17.79
CA GLU A 14 0.12 3.43 17.94
C GLU A 14 1.35 4.33 18.16
N ALA A 15 2.26 3.92 19.05
CA ALA A 15 3.50 4.65 19.30
C ALA A 15 4.38 4.75 18.04
N ALA A 16 4.46 3.68 17.24
CA ALA A 16 5.17 3.67 15.97
C ALA A 16 4.52 4.62 14.94
N LEU A 17 3.18 4.62 14.83
CA LEU A 17 2.44 5.53 13.96
C LEU A 17 2.63 6.99 14.36
N ALA A 18 2.61 7.30 15.66
CA ALA A 18 2.90 8.63 16.18
C ALA A 18 4.33 9.08 15.81
N ALA A 19 5.32 8.20 15.95
CA ALA A 19 6.70 8.47 15.55
C ALA A 19 6.86 8.68 14.03
N LEU A 20 6.11 7.95 13.20
CA LEU A 20 6.11 8.11 11.74
C LEU A 20 5.43 9.42 11.29
N SER A 21 4.56 9.98 12.14
CA SER A 21 3.89 11.26 11.88
C SER A 21 4.83 12.46 12.05
N GLU A 22 6.06 12.27 12.56
CA GLU A 22 7.10 13.30 12.56
C GLU A 22 7.56 13.61 11.12
N PRO A 23 7.37 14.84 10.60
CA PRO A 23 7.59 15.15 9.19
C PRO A 23 8.99 14.79 8.67
N GLU A 24 10.03 15.02 9.46
CA GLU A 24 11.41 14.75 9.03
C GLU A 24 11.73 13.25 9.03
N ARG A 25 11.14 12.45 9.93
CA ARG A 25 11.33 10.99 9.94
C ARG A 25 10.72 10.36 8.71
N PHE A 26 9.51 10.78 8.35
CA PHE A 26 8.85 10.30 7.14
C PHE A 26 9.67 10.65 5.90
N ARG A 27 10.17 11.89 5.80
CA ARG A 27 10.98 12.35 4.66
C ARG A 27 12.29 11.58 4.48
N VAL A 28 12.93 11.19 5.59
CA VAL A 28 14.14 10.34 5.55
C VAL A 28 13.80 8.91 5.09
N ALA A 29 12.67 8.36 5.54
CA ALA A 29 12.19 7.05 5.07
C ALA A 29 11.89 7.08 3.56
N GLU A 30 11.16 8.10 3.09
CA GLU A 30 10.86 8.30 1.66
C GLU A 30 12.14 8.35 0.81
N GLN A 31 13.17 9.09 1.22
CA GLN A 31 14.43 9.18 0.48
C GLN A 31 15.20 7.86 0.41
N ARG A 32 15.06 6.99 1.42
CA ARG A 32 15.68 5.66 1.41
C ARG A 32 14.93 4.75 0.44
N VAL A 33 13.60 4.73 0.52
CA VAL A 33 12.71 3.93 -0.35
C VAL A 33 12.81 4.39 -1.80
N ALA A 34 12.94 5.69 -2.06
CA ALA A 34 13.06 6.28 -3.40
C ALA A 34 14.13 5.61 -4.27
N ARG A 35 15.20 5.08 -3.65
CA ARG A 35 16.31 4.40 -4.33
C ARG A 35 15.94 3.03 -4.90
N PHE A 36 14.86 2.44 -4.41
CA PHE A 36 14.39 1.10 -4.76
C PHE A 36 13.02 1.13 -5.45
N VAL A 37 12.53 2.31 -5.83
CA VAL A 37 11.20 2.49 -6.43
C VAL A 37 10.99 1.60 -7.67
N PRO A 38 11.93 1.47 -8.62
CA PRO A 38 11.74 0.60 -9.78
C PRO A 38 11.48 -0.86 -9.40
N GLU A 39 12.27 -1.41 -8.47
CA GLU A 39 12.13 -2.78 -7.99
C GLU A 39 10.83 -2.96 -7.18
N LEU A 40 10.49 -1.99 -6.33
CA LEU A 40 9.25 -2.00 -5.57
C LEU A 40 8.02 -1.92 -6.48
N GLN A 41 8.05 -1.10 -7.53
CA GLN A 41 6.98 -1.04 -8.53
C GLN A 41 6.77 -2.38 -9.22
N HIS A 42 7.85 -3.12 -9.50
CA HIS A 42 7.74 -4.46 -10.07
C HIS A 42 6.98 -5.41 -9.14
N ILE A 43 7.36 -5.46 -7.86
CA ILE A 43 6.72 -6.32 -6.85
C ILE A 43 5.26 -5.91 -6.63
N LEU A 44 5.00 -4.62 -6.45
CA LEU A 44 3.65 -4.07 -6.31
C LEU A 44 2.77 -4.43 -7.51
N GLY A 45 3.29 -4.28 -8.73
CA GLY A 45 2.58 -4.64 -9.95
C GLY A 45 2.34 -6.15 -10.10
N GLN A 46 3.16 -7.02 -9.50
CA GLN A 46 2.86 -8.45 -9.39
C GLN A 46 1.76 -8.71 -8.35
N ALA A 47 1.90 -8.18 -7.14
CA ALA A 47 0.94 -8.37 -6.05
C ALA A 47 -0.47 -7.91 -6.42
N LEU A 48 -0.59 -6.78 -7.13
CA LEU A 48 -1.87 -6.27 -7.61
C LEU A 48 -2.51 -7.17 -8.68
N ARG A 49 -1.71 -7.77 -9.57
CA ARG A 49 -2.20 -8.72 -10.59
C ARG A 49 -2.59 -10.07 -9.99
N GLU A 50 -1.76 -10.61 -9.11
CA GLU A 50 -1.95 -11.93 -8.50
C GLU A 50 -3.06 -11.94 -7.46
N GLY A 51 -3.24 -10.84 -6.72
CA GLY A 51 -4.32 -10.67 -5.74
C GLY A 51 -5.69 -10.41 -6.35
N GLY A 52 -5.80 -10.35 -7.69
CA GLY A 52 -7.07 -10.04 -8.37
C GLY A 52 -7.55 -8.60 -8.15
N TRP A 53 -6.67 -7.69 -7.71
CA TRP A 53 -7.07 -6.31 -7.40
C TRP A 53 -7.39 -5.49 -8.66
N PHE A 54 -6.79 -5.85 -9.80
CA PHE A 54 -7.11 -5.32 -11.14
C PHE A 54 -7.85 -6.34 -12.01
N ASP A 55 -8.91 -6.94 -11.47
CA ASP A 55 -9.71 -7.95 -12.16
C ASP A 55 -10.92 -7.36 -12.92
N GLU A 56 -11.87 -8.23 -13.29
CA GLU A 56 -13.10 -7.86 -13.97
C GLU A 56 -13.94 -6.81 -13.22
N ALA A 57 -13.82 -6.72 -11.89
CA ALA A 57 -14.53 -5.72 -11.09
C ALA A 57 -13.95 -4.31 -11.30
N HIS A 58 -12.63 -4.19 -11.38
CA HIS A 58 -11.96 -2.92 -11.70
C HIS A 58 -12.32 -2.45 -13.12
N GLU A 59 -12.25 -3.35 -14.11
CA GLU A 59 -12.64 -3.05 -15.50
C GLU A 59 -14.13 -2.64 -15.62
N SER A 60 -15.00 -3.23 -14.79
CA SER A 60 -16.41 -2.86 -14.72
C SER A 60 -16.62 -1.46 -14.16
N GLN A 61 -15.87 -1.08 -13.13
CA GLN A 61 -15.90 0.27 -12.55
C GLN A 61 -15.39 1.31 -13.57
N LEU A 62 -14.30 0.99 -14.28
CA LEU A 62 -13.73 1.86 -15.31
C LEU A 62 -14.74 2.11 -16.44
N ARG A 63 -15.40 1.05 -16.92
CA ARG A 63 -16.47 1.14 -17.93
C ARG A 63 -17.66 1.95 -17.44
N LYS A 64 -18.03 1.83 -16.16
CA LYS A 64 -19.11 2.62 -15.56
C LYS A 64 -18.78 4.12 -15.58
N VAL A 65 -17.54 4.51 -15.25
CA VAL A 65 -17.10 5.90 -15.33
C VAL A 65 -17.07 6.37 -16.79
N ALA A 66 -16.49 5.59 -17.70
CA ALA A 66 -16.36 5.95 -19.11
C ALA A 66 -17.72 6.07 -19.83
N GLY A 67 -18.71 5.27 -19.44
CA GLY A 67 -20.05 5.26 -20.01
C GLY A 67 -21.04 6.25 -19.39
N ALA A 68 -20.64 6.99 -18.34
CA ALA A 68 -21.52 7.96 -17.69
C ALA A 68 -21.81 9.15 -18.63
N ALA A 69 -23.08 9.31 -19.02
CA ALA A 69 -23.51 10.35 -19.95
C ALA A 69 -23.51 11.75 -19.33
N ASP A 70 -23.91 11.85 -18.06
CA ASP A 70 -23.94 13.08 -17.30
C ASP A 70 -22.57 13.38 -16.66
N GLU A 71 -22.20 14.67 -16.62
CA GLU A 71 -20.90 15.11 -16.09
C GLU A 71 -20.81 14.98 -14.58
N GLU A 72 -21.88 15.29 -13.84
CA GLU A 72 -21.90 15.18 -12.38
C GLU A 72 -21.83 13.71 -11.95
N ASP A 73 -22.59 12.84 -12.63
CA ASP A 73 -22.54 11.39 -12.43
C ASP A 73 -21.15 10.82 -12.73
N ARG A 74 -20.51 11.30 -13.80
CA ARG A 74 -19.14 10.88 -14.15
C ARG A 74 -18.14 11.32 -13.09
N LEU A 75 -18.23 12.55 -12.60
CA LEU A 75 -17.36 13.06 -11.53
C LEU A 75 -17.56 12.29 -10.23
N ALA A 76 -18.81 11.97 -9.87
CA ALA A 76 -19.10 11.16 -8.69
C ALA A 76 -18.53 9.75 -8.82
N ALA A 77 -18.72 9.10 -9.97
CA ALA A 77 -18.17 7.77 -10.24
C ALA A 77 -16.63 7.77 -10.22
N LEU A 78 -16.00 8.80 -10.80
CA LEU A 78 -14.55 8.96 -10.80
C LEU A 78 -13.98 9.14 -9.38
N ARG A 79 -14.63 9.95 -8.53
CA ARG A 79 -14.23 10.12 -7.13
C ARG A 79 -14.28 8.80 -6.36
N THR A 80 -15.34 8.03 -6.54
CA THR A 80 -15.48 6.71 -5.92
C THR A 80 -14.38 5.76 -6.39
N LEU A 81 -14.11 5.70 -7.69
CA LEU A 81 -13.03 4.88 -8.25
C LEU A 81 -11.68 5.27 -7.64
N LEU A 82 -11.33 6.57 -7.63
CA LEU A 82 -10.06 7.03 -7.07
C LEU A 82 -9.93 6.74 -5.56
N ALA A 83 -11.03 6.84 -4.81
CA ALA A 83 -11.03 6.51 -3.39
C ALA A 83 -10.73 5.03 -3.15
N GLU A 84 -11.35 4.13 -3.92
CA GLU A 84 -11.04 2.69 -3.84
C GLU A 84 -9.61 2.39 -4.28
N GLU A 85 -9.15 2.94 -5.41
CA GLU A 85 -7.76 2.76 -5.87
C GLU A 85 -6.74 3.23 -4.84
N THR A 86 -7.00 4.37 -4.17
CA THR A 86 -6.14 4.86 -3.09
C THR A 86 -6.13 3.91 -1.90
N ARG A 87 -7.30 3.39 -1.52
CA ARG A 87 -7.44 2.41 -0.43
C ARG A 87 -6.68 1.12 -0.74
N LEU A 88 -6.80 0.61 -1.97
CA LEU A 88 -6.11 -0.60 -2.42
C LEU A 88 -4.59 -0.39 -2.48
N GLY A 89 -4.13 0.71 -3.09
CA GLY A 89 -2.72 1.07 -3.15
C GLY A 89 -2.10 1.19 -1.77
N MET A 90 -2.81 1.79 -0.81
CA MET A 90 -2.37 1.87 0.58
C MET A 90 -2.27 0.48 1.23
N LEU A 91 -3.29 -0.37 1.10
CA LEU A 91 -3.28 -1.71 1.69
C LEU A 91 -2.13 -2.57 1.15
N VAL A 92 -1.96 -2.59 -0.18
CA VAL A 92 -0.90 -3.37 -0.83
C VAL A 92 0.48 -2.78 -0.48
N GLY A 93 0.62 -1.46 -0.51
CA GLY A 93 1.86 -0.78 -0.15
C GLY A 93 2.30 -1.08 1.29
N VAL A 94 1.38 -1.03 2.23
CA VAL A 94 1.64 -1.37 3.65
C VAL A 94 1.99 -2.84 3.80
N ALA A 95 1.26 -3.76 3.16
CA ALA A 95 1.56 -5.19 3.22
C ALA A 95 2.96 -5.53 2.67
N VAL A 96 3.31 -4.99 1.50
CA VAL A 96 4.65 -5.17 0.92
C VAL A 96 5.73 -4.57 1.81
N GLY A 97 5.49 -3.37 2.38
CA GLY A 97 6.41 -2.73 3.32
C GLY A 97 6.65 -3.57 4.58
N TRP A 98 5.59 -4.16 5.13
CA TRP A 98 5.67 -5.03 6.31
C TRP A 98 6.49 -6.29 6.03
N GLU A 99 6.18 -7.00 4.95
CA GLU A 99 6.90 -8.23 4.58
C GLU A 99 8.36 -7.95 4.21
N LEU A 100 8.65 -6.83 3.55
CA LEU A 100 10.02 -6.39 3.30
C LEU A 100 10.78 -6.15 4.61
N GLY A 101 10.18 -5.47 5.58
CA GLY A 101 10.78 -5.28 6.91
C GLY A 101 11.13 -6.61 7.58
N ARG A 102 10.19 -7.56 7.60
CA ARG A 102 10.39 -8.91 8.16
C ARG A 102 11.48 -9.71 7.44
N GLU A 103 11.58 -9.56 6.13
CA GLU A 103 12.64 -10.21 5.34
C GLU A 103 14.02 -9.62 5.62
N LEU A 104 14.10 -8.31 5.85
CA LEU A 104 15.36 -7.65 6.23
C LEU A 104 15.79 -8.03 7.66
N GLU A 105 14.88 -8.02 8.62
CA GLU A 105 15.17 -8.44 10.01
C GLU A 105 15.66 -9.89 10.09
N ARG A 106 15.07 -10.80 9.31
CA ARG A 106 15.52 -12.20 9.23
C ARG A 106 16.93 -12.38 8.67
N ARG A 107 17.42 -11.41 7.88
CA ARG A 107 18.80 -11.43 7.35
C ARG A 107 19.82 -10.88 8.34
N ASP A 108 19.36 -10.03 9.27
CA ASP A 108 20.19 -9.42 10.31
C ASP A 108 20.27 -10.31 11.58
N ASP A 109 19.46 -11.37 11.69
CA ASP A 109 19.55 -12.40 12.73
C ASP A 109 20.60 -13.48 12.33
N PRO A 110 21.69 -13.65 13.09
CA PRO A 110 22.84 -14.50 12.71
C PRO A 110 22.60 -16.02 12.75
#